data_AF-A0A383ZRX2-F1
#
_entry.id   AF-A0A383ZRX2-F1
#
_cell.length_a   1.000
_cell.length_b   1.000
_cell.length_c   1.000
_cell.angle_alpha   90.00
_cell.angle_beta   90.00
_cell.angle_gamma   90.00
#
_symmetry.space_group_name_H-M   'P 1'
#
loop_
_entity.id
_entity.type
_entity.pdbx_description
1 polymer ?
#
loop_
_entity_poly.entity_id
_entity_poly.type
_entity_poly.pdbx_seq_one_letter_code
_entity_poly.pdbx_strand_id
1 'polypeptide(L)'
;MIETQEDIYVGSIETDRGVREQVRFYDTRGLRDGAELPRHCFSCTDGYVLVYSTDSRESFQRVELLKKEIDKSKDKKEVTIVVLGNKCDLQEQRRVDPDVAQHWAKSEKVKLWEVSVADRRSLLEPFVYLASKMTQPQSKSAFPLSRKNKGSGSLDG
;
A
#
# COMPACT_ATOMS: atom_id res chain seq x y z
N MET A 1 4.58 -1.13 -28.00
CA MET A 1 4.43 -0.61 -26.62
C MET A 1 5.83 -0.59 -26.03
N ILE A 2 6.30 0.56 -25.55
CA ILE A 2 7.62 0.67 -24.89
C ILE A 2 7.41 0.24 -23.44
N GLU A 3 8.18 -0.74 -22.97
CA GLU A 3 8.15 -1.16 -21.57
C GLU A 3 8.79 -0.09 -20.68
N THR A 4 8.28 0.07 -19.46
CA THR A 4 8.91 0.95 -18.47
C THR A 4 10.31 0.44 -18.14
N GLN A 5 11.27 1.36 -18.01
CA GLN A 5 12.53 1.07 -17.36
C GLN A 5 12.34 1.24 -15.85
N GLU A 6 13.00 0.42 -15.04
CA GLU A 6 12.95 0.58 -13.57
C GLU A 6 13.49 1.96 -13.17
N ASP A 7 12.74 2.69 -12.34
CA ASP A 7 13.10 4.04 -11.90
C ASP A 7 12.64 4.28 -10.44
N ILE A 8 13.26 5.26 -9.80
CA ILE A 8 12.97 5.64 -8.41
C ILE A 8 12.51 7.09 -8.37
N TYR A 9 11.28 7.29 -7.93
CA TYR A 9 10.69 8.61 -7.74
C TYR A 9 10.59 8.94 -6.26
N VAL A 10 10.75 10.21 -5.91
CA VAL A 10 10.58 10.70 -4.52
C VAL A 10 9.45 11.72 -4.50
N GLY A 11 8.41 11.42 -3.72
CA GLY A 11 7.27 12.30 -3.51
C GLY A 11 7.15 12.76 -2.06
N SER A 12 6.47 13.89 -1.85
CA SER A 12 6.00 14.30 -0.53
C SER A 12 4.49 14.19 -0.50
N ILE A 13 3.96 13.37 0.42
CA ILE A 13 2.52 13.14 0.58
C ILE A 13 2.10 13.68 1.94
N GLU A 14 1.09 14.53 1.94
CA GLU A 14 0.42 14.94 3.18
C GLU A 14 -0.60 13.87 3.56
N THR A 15 -0.42 13.28 4.74
CA THR A 15 -1.34 12.31 5.32
C THR A 15 -2.64 12.98 5.76
N ASP A 16 -3.69 12.17 5.98
CA ASP A 16 -4.95 12.60 6.60
C ASP A 16 -4.79 13.26 7.99
N ARG A 17 -3.63 13.09 8.62
CA ARG A 17 -3.26 13.72 9.90
C ARG A 17 -2.58 15.08 9.74
N GLY A 18 -2.39 15.58 8.52
CA GLY A 18 -1.63 16.81 8.22
C GLY A 18 -0.11 16.65 8.34
N VAL A 19 0.40 15.42 8.45
CA VAL A 19 1.85 15.15 8.48
C VAL A 19 2.34 14.90 7.05
N ARG A 20 3.40 15.59 6.64
CA ARG A 20 4.05 15.37 5.34
C ARG A 20 5.11 14.29 5.44
N GLU A 21 4.91 13.22 4.70
CA GLU A 21 5.81 12.07 4.62
C GLU A 21 6.57 12.09 3.29
N GLN A 22 7.85 11.71 3.32
CA GLN A 22 8.62 11.49 2.09
C GLN A 22 8.48 10.02 1.68
N VAL A 23 7.93 9.77 0.50
CA VAL A 23 7.69 8.43 -0.03
C VAL A 23 8.60 8.19 -1.23
N ARG A 24 9.32 7.07 -1.22
CA ARG A 24 10.09 6.60 -2.38
C ARG A 24 9.28 5.56 -3.13
N PHE A 25 8.98 5.84 -4.39
CA PHE A 25 8.30 4.92 -5.30
C PHE A 25 9.34 4.22 -6.15
N TYR A 26 9.35 2.90 -6.10
CA TYR A 26 10.14 2.05 -6.98
C TYR A 26 9.22 1.62 -8.12
N ASP A 27 9.30 2.31 -9.25
CA ASP A 27 8.55 1.95 -10.45
C ASP A 27 9.23 0.75 -11.10
N THR A 28 8.50 -0.35 -11.22
CA THR A 28 9.05 -1.58 -11.77
C THR A 28 8.91 -1.58 -13.28
N ARG A 29 9.84 -2.26 -13.95
CA ARG A 29 9.61 -2.63 -15.34
C ARG A 29 8.36 -3.49 -15.41
N GLY A 30 7.49 -3.22 -16.38
CA GLY A 30 6.32 -4.04 -16.65
C GLY A 30 6.67 -5.52 -16.67
N LEU A 31 6.01 -6.31 -15.83
CA LEU A 31 6.20 -7.75 -15.79
C LEU A 31 5.67 -8.36 -17.08
N ARG A 32 6.54 -9.07 -17.81
CA ARG A 32 6.12 -9.88 -18.96
C ARG A 32 5.31 -11.09 -18.49
N ASP A 33 4.52 -11.66 -19.38
CA ASP A 33 3.76 -12.87 -19.08
C ASP A 33 4.68 -13.99 -18.59
N GLY A 34 4.32 -14.58 -17.45
CA GLY A 34 5.09 -15.64 -16.80
C GLY A 34 6.33 -15.17 -16.02
N ALA A 35 6.65 -13.87 -16.00
CA ALA A 35 7.74 -13.35 -15.18
C ALA A 35 7.31 -13.21 -13.71
N GLU A 36 8.08 -13.80 -12.80
CA GLU A 36 7.96 -13.57 -11.36
C GLU A 36 8.49 -12.18 -10.99
N LEU A 37 7.96 -11.60 -9.91
CA LEU A 37 8.56 -10.39 -9.35
C LEU A 37 10.02 -10.64 -8.95
N PRO A 38 10.95 -9.75 -9.31
CA PRO A 38 12.32 -9.83 -8.82
C PRO A 38 12.36 -9.89 -7.29
N ARG A 39 13.25 -10.73 -6.74
CA ARG A 39 13.36 -10.93 -5.28
C ARG A 39 13.57 -9.63 -4.50
N HIS A 40 14.25 -8.65 -5.10
CA HIS A 40 14.52 -7.36 -4.48
C HIS A 40 13.25 -6.53 -4.26
N CYS A 41 12.18 -6.75 -5.03
CA CYS A 41 10.90 -6.09 -4.84
C CYS A 41 10.19 -6.52 -3.54
N PHE A 42 10.57 -7.69 -2.99
CA PHE A 42 10.00 -8.20 -1.75
C PHE A 42 10.78 -7.79 -0.50
N SER A 43 12.06 -7.47 -0.63
CA SER A 43 12.93 -7.10 0.48
C SER A 43 12.78 -5.63 0.85
N CYS A 44 12.61 -5.33 2.14
CA CYS A 44 12.61 -3.96 2.68
C CYS A 44 11.50 -3.05 2.12
N THR A 45 10.40 -3.63 1.64
CA THR A 45 9.24 -2.88 1.12
C THR A 45 8.23 -2.57 2.22
N ASP A 46 7.94 -1.29 2.44
CA ASP A 46 6.94 -0.83 3.41
C ASP A 46 5.48 -1.04 2.93
N GLY A 47 5.29 -1.15 1.61
CA GLY A 47 3.98 -1.37 0.99
C GLY A 47 4.01 -1.47 -0.52
N TYR A 48 2.94 -2.01 -1.08
CA TYR A 48 2.79 -2.26 -2.52
C TYR A 48 1.61 -1.50 -3.10
N VAL A 49 1.79 -1.03 -4.33
CA VAL A 49 0.72 -0.56 -5.21
C VAL A 49 0.61 -1.54 -6.36
N LEU A 50 -0.49 -2.30 -6.40
CA LEU A 50 -0.77 -3.22 -7.50
C LEU A 50 -1.72 -2.55 -8.49
N VAL A 51 -1.33 -2.46 -9.75
CA VAL A 51 -2.12 -1.74 -10.77
C VAL A 51 -2.56 -2.73 -11.85
N TYR A 52 -3.85 -2.72 -12.13
CA TYR A 52 -4.42 -3.36 -13.33
C TYR A 52 -5.14 -2.32 -14.18
N SER A 53 -5.48 -2.68 -15.39
CA SER A 53 -6.27 -1.84 -16.30
C SER A 53 -7.69 -2.38 -16.40
N THR A 54 -8.70 -1.53 -16.24
CA THR A 54 -10.13 -1.93 -16.30
C THR A 54 -10.52 -2.53 -17.66
N ASP A 55 -9.79 -2.20 -18.72
CA ASP A 55 -9.92 -2.72 -20.09
C ASP A 55 -9.15 -4.04 -20.34
N SER A 56 -8.48 -4.61 -19.33
CA SER A 56 -7.69 -5.84 -19.48
C SER A 56 -7.92 -6.81 -18.31
N ARG A 57 -8.70 -7.87 -18.57
CA ARG A 57 -8.93 -8.95 -17.60
C ARG A 57 -7.65 -9.68 -17.22
N GLU A 58 -6.73 -9.83 -18.16
CA GLU A 58 -5.42 -10.46 -17.95
C GLU A 58 -4.58 -9.67 -16.92
N SER A 59 -4.58 -8.34 -17.02
CA SER A 59 -3.88 -7.50 -16.05
C SER A 59 -4.45 -7.64 -14.64
N PHE A 60 -5.77 -7.82 -14.51
CA PHE A 60 -6.42 -8.08 -13.21
C PHE A 60 -6.00 -9.45 -12.66
N GLN A 61 -6.03 -10.50 -13.49
CA GLN A 61 -5.54 -11.83 -13.11
C GLN A 61 -4.09 -11.79 -12.65
N ARG A 62 -3.24 -10.97 -13.28
CA ARG A 62 -1.86 -10.78 -12.84
C ARG A 62 -1.78 -10.16 -11.45
N VAL A 63 -2.61 -9.15 -11.15
CA VAL A 63 -2.72 -8.56 -9.80
C VAL A 63 -3.13 -9.60 -8.76
N GLU A 64 -4.07 -10.50 -9.08
CA GLU A 64 -4.47 -11.59 -8.19
C GLU A 64 -3.29 -12.54 -7.88
N LEU A 65 -2.48 -12.85 -8.89
CA LEU A 65 -1.28 -13.68 -8.72
C LEU A 65 -0.20 -12.96 -7.90
N LEU A 66 0.06 -11.68 -8.19
CA LEU A 66 1.04 -10.87 -7.45
C LEU A 66 0.70 -10.78 -5.97
N LYS A 67 -0.58 -10.61 -5.64
CA LYS A 67 -1.04 -10.61 -4.26
C LYS A 67 -0.70 -11.92 -3.54
N LYS A 68 -0.91 -13.06 -4.20
CA LYS A 68 -0.55 -14.38 -3.66
C LYS A 68 0.96 -14.56 -3.51
N GLU A 69 1.75 -14.07 -4.46
CA GLU A 69 3.23 -14.08 -4.37
C GLU A 69 3.71 -13.25 -3.17
N ILE A 70 3.20 -12.03 -3.01
CA ILE A 70 3.52 -11.14 -1.88
C ILE A 70 3.15 -11.77 -0.54
N ASP A 71 1.99 -12.45 -0.44
CA ASP A 71 1.60 -13.09 0.80
C ASP A 71 2.48 -14.30 1.15
N LYS A 72 2.95 -15.04 0.15
CA LYS A 72 3.90 -16.16 0.35
C LYS A 72 5.28 -15.70 0.81
N SER A 73 5.69 -14.49 0.42
CA SER A 73 7.01 -13.95 0.77
C SER A 73 7.07 -13.27 2.15
N LYS A 74 5.93 -13.13 2.86
CA LYS A 74 5.87 -12.43 4.15
C LYS A 74 6.40 -13.30 5.30
N ASP A 75 7.61 -13.00 5.76
CA ASP A 75 8.20 -13.72 6.89
C ASP A 75 7.78 -13.23 8.29
N LYS A 76 7.15 -12.05 8.47
CA LYS A 76 6.60 -11.60 9.79
C LYS A 76 5.92 -10.22 9.85
N LYS A 77 6.04 -9.34 8.85
CA LYS A 77 5.43 -7.99 8.90
C LYS A 77 4.19 -7.90 8.01
N GLU A 78 3.12 -7.33 8.57
CA GLU A 78 1.95 -6.93 7.79
C GLU A 78 2.35 -5.76 6.88
N VAL A 79 2.43 -6.00 5.58
CA VAL A 79 2.76 -4.99 4.57
C VAL A 79 1.47 -4.38 4.03
N THR A 80 1.42 -3.06 3.91
CA THR A 80 0.23 -2.36 3.36
C THR A 80 0.15 -2.58 1.85
N ILE A 81 -0.99 -3.01 1.34
CA ILE A 81 -1.22 -3.22 -0.09
C ILE A 81 -2.44 -2.40 -0.52
N VAL A 82 -2.29 -1.61 -1.58
CA VAL A 82 -3.37 -0.93 -2.27
C VAL A 82 -3.45 -1.41 -3.72
N VAL A 83 -4.67 -1.50 -4.25
CA VAL A 83 -4.92 -1.94 -5.62
C VAL A 83 -5.58 -0.81 -6.40
N LEU A 84 -5.10 -0.56 -7.62
CA LEU A 84 -5.62 0.47 -8.52
C LEU A 84 -6.16 -0.16 -9.81
N GLY A 85 -7.44 0.02 -10.07
CA GLY A 85 -8.06 -0.25 -11.37
C GLY A 85 -7.94 0.98 -12.25
N ASN A 86 -6.89 1.06 -13.06
CA ASN A 86 -6.62 2.21 -13.93
C ASN A 86 -7.50 2.21 -15.19
N LYS A 87 -7.61 3.38 -15.83
CA LYS A 87 -8.42 3.64 -17.03
C LYS A 87 -9.93 3.48 -16.81
N CYS A 88 -10.41 3.83 -15.62
CA CYS A 88 -11.85 3.77 -15.33
C CYS A 88 -12.70 4.73 -16.18
N ASP A 89 -12.07 5.67 -16.90
CA ASP A 89 -12.70 6.50 -17.93
C ASP A 89 -13.09 5.73 -19.21
N LEU A 90 -12.45 4.59 -19.52
CA LEU A 90 -12.70 3.79 -20.71
C LEU A 90 -13.85 2.78 -20.52
N GLN A 91 -15.04 3.27 -20.13
CA GLN A 91 -16.18 2.41 -19.77
C GLN A 91 -16.61 1.46 -20.91
N GLU A 92 -16.61 1.94 -22.16
CA GLU A 92 -16.95 1.13 -23.34
C GLU A 92 -15.94 -0.01 -23.63
N GLN A 93 -14.71 0.10 -23.13
CA GLN A 93 -13.66 -0.89 -23.32
C GLN A 93 -13.50 -1.80 -22.11
N ARG A 94 -14.33 -1.62 -21.07
CA ARG A 94 -14.23 -2.33 -19.80
C ARG A 94 -14.31 -3.85 -20.00
N ARG A 95 -13.33 -4.55 -19.42
CA ARG A 95 -13.23 -6.01 -19.39
C ARG A 95 -13.22 -6.58 -17.97
N VAL A 96 -13.11 -5.72 -16.95
CA VAL A 96 -13.17 -6.08 -15.53
C VAL A 96 -14.41 -5.46 -14.90
N ASP A 97 -15.29 -6.32 -14.40
CA ASP A 97 -16.49 -5.92 -13.67
C ASP A 97 -16.09 -5.29 -12.32
N PRO A 98 -16.57 -4.06 -12.01
CA PRO A 98 -16.26 -3.39 -10.75
C PRO A 98 -16.67 -4.20 -9.51
N ASP A 99 -17.82 -4.87 -9.55
CA ASP A 99 -18.34 -5.62 -8.41
C ASP A 99 -17.51 -6.87 -8.14
N VAL A 100 -17.05 -7.54 -9.20
CA VAL A 100 -16.12 -8.68 -9.10
C VAL A 100 -14.79 -8.24 -8.49
N ALA A 101 -14.22 -7.14 -8.99
CA ALA A 101 -12.95 -6.61 -8.49
C ALA A 101 -13.06 -6.17 -7.02
N GLN A 102 -14.15 -5.50 -6.65
CA GLN A 102 -14.41 -5.07 -5.27
C GLN A 102 -14.68 -6.25 -4.33
N HIS A 103 -15.38 -7.28 -4.80
CA HIS A 103 -15.59 -8.51 -4.01
C HIS A 103 -14.25 -9.20 -3.73
N TRP A 104 -13.41 -9.36 -4.75
CA TRP A 104 -12.06 -9.92 -4.61
C TRP A 104 -11.20 -9.08 -3.64
N ALA A 105 -11.21 -7.76 -3.76
CA ALA A 105 -10.44 -6.88 -2.88
C ALA A 105 -10.86 -7.05 -1.40
N LYS A 106 -12.17 -7.18 -1.14
CA LYS A 106 -12.70 -7.47 0.19
C LYS A 106 -12.24 -8.83 0.71
N SER A 107 -12.25 -9.89 -0.10
CA SER A 107 -11.80 -11.22 0.33
C SER A 107 -10.30 -11.26 0.62
N GLU A 108 -9.50 -10.52 -0.16
CA GLU A 108 -8.05 -10.41 0.02
C GLU A 108 -7.63 -9.40 1.11
N LYS A 109 -8.61 -8.70 1.72
CA LYS A 109 -8.41 -7.66 2.74
C LYS A 109 -7.51 -6.51 2.25
N VAL A 110 -7.64 -6.14 0.98
CA VAL A 110 -6.95 -5.00 0.37
C VAL A 110 -7.94 -3.89 0.03
N LYS A 111 -7.45 -2.66 -0.06
CA LYS A 111 -8.25 -1.54 -0.56
C LYS A 111 -8.06 -1.39 -2.07
N LEU A 112 -9.16 -1.22 -2.79
CA LEU A 112 -9.18 -1.05 -4.24
C LEU A 112 -9.89 0.27 -4.60
N TRP A 113 -9.21 1.09 -5.40
CA TRP A 113 -9.80 2.26 -6.04
C TRP A 113 -9.75 2.10 -7.55
N GLU A 114 -10.80 2.54 -8.23
CA GLU A 114 -10.74 2.77 -9.67
C GLU A 114 -10.25 4.20 -9.92
N VAL A 115 -9.27 4.34 -10.79
CA VAL A 115 -8.57 5.60 -11.06
C VAL A 115 -8.44 5.85 -12.55
N SER A 116 -8.23 7.11 -12.90
CA SER A 116 -7.84 7.51 -14.24
C SER A 116 -6.68 8.48 -14.16
N VAL A 117 -5.63 8.23 -14.95
CA VAL A 117 -4.52 9.19 -15.11
C VAL A 117 -5.02 10.52 -15.70
N ALA A 118 -6.12 10.50 -16.46
CA ALA A 118 -6.76 11.69 -16.99
C ALA A 118 -7.41 12.54 -15.88
N ASP A 119 -7.87 11.91 -14.79
CA ASP A 119 -8.36 12.59 -13.59
C ASP A 119 -7.38 12.40 -12.43
N ARG A 120 -6.36 13.25 -12.38
CA ARG A 120 -5.31 13.21 -11.33
C ARG A 120 -5.86 13.21 -9.90
N ARG A 121 -7.06 13.74 -9.66
CA ARG A 121 -7.66 13.77 -8.33
C ARG A 121 -7.99 12.36 -7.83
N SER A 122 -8.35 11.44 -8.73
CA SER A 122 -8.61 10.04 -8.40
C SER A 122 -7.39 9.32 -7.81
N LEU A 123 -6.18 9.80 -8.09
CA LEU A 123 -4.94 9.22 -7.59
C LEU A 123 -4.61 9.66 -6.16
N LEU A 124 -5.14 10.78 -5.67
CA LEU A 124 -4.71 11.36 -4.38
C LEU A 124 -5.05 10.44 -3.20
N GLU A 125 -6.31 10.02 -3.11
CA GLU A 125 -6.81 9.26 -1.96
C GLU A 125 -6.07 7.91 -1.74
N PRO A 126 -5.79 7.08 -2.77
CA PRO A 126 -5.02 5.87 -2.58
C PRO A 126 -3.62 6.10 -2.00
N PHE A 127 -2.91 7.13 -2.47
CA PHE A 127 -1.55 7.42 -2.02
C PHE A 127 -1.51 8.05 -0.62
N VAL A 128 -2.49 8.90 -0.28
CA VAL A 128 -2.66 9.41 1.08
C VAL A 128 -2.94 8.25 2.04
N TYR A 129 -3.86 7.34 1.69
CA TYR A 129 -4.15 6.15 2.49
C TYR A 129 -2.91 5.29 2.72
N LEU A 130 -2.13 5.04 1.66
CA LEU A 130 -0.90 4.25 1.71
C LEU A 130 0.10 4.88 2.69
N ALA A 131 0.39 6.17 2.55
CA ALA A 131 1.32 6.90 3.41
C ALA A 131 0.86 6.90 4.88
N SER A 132 -0.42 7.14 5.14
CA SER A 132 -0.98 7.15 6.51
C SER A 132 -0.89 5.79 7.20
N LYS A 133 -1.04 4.69 6.44
CA LYS A 133 -0.98 3.32 6.97
C LYS A 133 0.44 2.84 7.25
N MET A 134 1.41 3.22 6.42
CA MET A 134 2.83 2.89 6.62
C MET A 134 3.43 3.60 7.83
N THR A 135 2.94 4.81 8.15
CA THR A 135 3.52 5.69 9.17
C THR A 135 2.70 5.72 10.45
N GLN A 136 2.08 4.60 10.84
CA GLN A 136 1.36 4.55 12.12
C GLN A 136 2.32 4.97 13.25
N PRO A 137 1.90 5.89 14.14
CA PRO A 137 2.71 6.23 15.30
C PRO A 137 3.00 4.94 16.05
N GLN A 138 4.28 4.65 16.31
CA GLN A 138 4.62 3.72 17.37
C GLN A 138 3.81 4.18 18.58
N SER A 139 2.98 3.29 19.13
CA SER A 139 2.28 3.59 20.38
C SER A 139 3.32 4.20 21.30
N LYS A 140 3.08 5.42 21.78
CA LYS A 140 3.93 6.00 22.81
C LYS A 140 3.94 4.95 23.89
N SER A 141 5.03 4.18 24.02
CA SER A 141 5.21 3.29 25.15
C SER A 141 5.15 4.24 26.32
N ALA A 142 4.00 4.25 27.01
CA ALA A 142 3.87 4.94 28.26
C ALA A 142 4.84 4.22 29.16
N PHE A 143 6.08 4.73 29.26
CA PHE A 143 7.00 4.32 30.29
C PHE A 143 6.23 4.47 31.59
N PRO A 144 5.97 3.39 32.35
CA PRO A 144 5.39 3.54 33.66
C PRO A 144 6.47 4.23 34.49
N LEU A 145 6.34 5.54 34.69
CA LEU A 145 7.10 6.26 35.70
C LEU A 145 6.72 5.64 37.05
N SER A 146 7.59 4.74 37.52
CA SER A 146 7.51 4.16 38.85
C SER A 146 7.50 5.32 39.85
N ARG A 147 6.34 5.55 40.48
CA ARG A 147 6.22 6.49 41.59
C ARG A 147 7.07 5.94 42.73
N LYS A 148 8.21 6.58 42.94
CA LYS A 148 9.15 6.30 44.02
C LYS A 148 8.41 6.42 45.36
N ASN A 149 8.35 5.31 46.07
CA ASN A 149 7.81 5.15 47.42
C ASN A 149 8.49 6.17 48.36
N LYS A 150 7.77 7.15 48.89
CA LYS A 150 8.26 7.99 50.00
C LYS A 150 7.97 7.23 51.29
N GLY A 151 9.05 6.75 51.91
CA GLY A 151 9.02 6.04 53.17
C GLY A 151 8.36 6.85 54.29
N SER A 152 7.63 6.10 55.12
CA SER A 152 7.18 6.45 56.45
C SER A 152 8.37 6.93 57.31
N GLY A 153 8.32 8.19 57.74
CA GLY A 153 9.11 8.70 58.85
C GLY A 153 8.16 9.00 60.00
N SER A 154 7.93 8.00 60.86
CA SER A 154 7.41 8.19 62.21
C SER A 154 8.45 7.60 63.15
N LEU A 155 9.15 8.47 63.87
CA LEU A 155 9.94 8.12 65.04
C LEU A 155 9.67 9.19 66.09
N ASP A 156 9.35 8.70 67.28
CA ASP A 156 8.86 9.37 68.47
C ASP A 156 9.70 10.57 68.93
N GLY A 157 8.98 11.54 69.51
CA GLY A 157 9.47 12.60 70.39
C GLY A 157 8.30 13.15 71.19
#